data_AF-W7KTM6-F1
#
_entry.id   AF-W7KTM6-F1
#
_cell.length_a   1.000
_cell.length_b   1.000
_cell.length_c   1.000
_cell.angle_alpha   90.00
_cell.angle_beta   90.00
_cell.angle_gamma   90.00
#
_symmetry.space_group_name_H-M   'P 1'
#
loop_
_entity.id
_entity.type
_entity.pdbx_description
1 polymer ?
#
loop_
_entity_poly.entity_id
_entity_poly.type
_entity_poly.pdbx_seq_one_letter_code
_entity_poly.pdbx_strand_id
1 'polypeptide(L)'
;MIFLIYLVINISVLLVFIKLKKHLHILETLIYWMLSSYLFQNFSALCYMNFKTLIIPEQLSYEFAHFLNRILLFPAFMVLFLNYFLIQKTYKRKLLLIIFFILILGGLEWLGHTTGVLIHINWKIWWSFTFWLLSLLILIGFMNFFRKILYRGV
;
A
#
# COMPACT_ATOMS: atom_id res chain seq x y z
N MET A 1 18.62 -7.37 -12.69
CA MET A 1 17.98 -8.54 -12.03
C MET A 1 16.90 -8.14 -11.03
N ILE A 2 17.16 -7.16 -10.15
CA ILE A 2 16.19 -6.72 -9.12
C ILE A 2 14.87 -6.22 -9.69
N PHE A 3 14.91 -5.43 -10.77
CA PHE A 3 13.69 -5.01 -11.48
C PHE A 3 12.81 -6.18 -11.92
N LEU A 4 13.39 -7.25 -12.50
CA LEU A 4 12.64 -8.43 -12.94
C LEU A 4 11.98 -9.15 -11.77
N ILE A 5 12.67 -9.25 -10.61
CA ILE A 5 12.10 -9.83 -9.39
C ILE A 5 10.87 -9.03 -8.97
N TYR A 6 10.97 -7.71 -8.88
CA TYR A 6 9.84 -6.85 -8.53
C TYR A 6 8.73 -6.89 -9.56
N LEU A 7 9.04 -7.00 -10.84
CA LEU A 7 8.06 -7.16 -11.91
C LEU A 7 7.26 -8.45 -11.75
N VAL A 8 7.94 -9.58 -11.47
CA VAL A 8 7.28 -10.87 -11.20
C VAL A 8 6.39 -10.79 -9.94
N ILE A 9 6.87 -10.15 -8.87
CA ILE A 9 6.09 -9.93 -7.65
C ILE A 9 4.83 -9.10 -7.95
N ASN A 10 4.98 -7.99 -8.66
CA ASN A 10 3.86 -7.10 -9.02
C ASN A 10 2.83 -7.82 -9.90
N ILE A 11 3.27 -8.56 -10.92
CA ILE A 11 2.38 -9.37 -11.77
C ILE A 11 1.66 -10.43 -10.94
N SER A 12 2.36 -11.12 -10.05
CA SER A 12 1.77 -12.15 -9.19
C SER A 12 0.68 -11.57 -8.29
N VAL A 13 0.94 -10.41 -7.67
CA VAL A 13 -0.03 -9.69 -6.85
C VAL A 13 -1.20 -9.20 -7.68
N LEU A 14 -0.97 -8.70 -8.90
CA LEU A 14 -2.04 -8.28 -9.81
C LEU A 14 -2.93 -9.46 -10.22
N LEU A 15 -2.35 -10.62 -10.53
CA LEU A 15 -3.11 -11.82 -10.89
C LEU A 15 -3.95 -12.33 -9.73
N VAL A 16 -3.39 -12.35 -8.51
CA VAL A 16 -4.14 -12.65 -7.29
C VAL A 16 -5.26 -11.63 -7.10
N PHE A 17 -4.96 -10.34 -7.30
CA PHE A 17 -5.95 -9.28 -7.19
C PHE A 17 -7.11 -9.51 -8.17
N ILE A 18 -6.85 -9.78 -9.45
CA ILE A 18 -7.89 -9.96 -10.47
C ILE A 18 -8.74 -11.21 -10.17
N LYS A 19 -8.13 -12.31 -9.73
CA LYS A 19 -8.84 -13.58 -9.44
C LYS A 19 -9.69 -13.53 -8.17
N LEU A 20 -9.40 -12.63 -7.25
CA LEU A 20 -10.14 -12.54 -6.00
C LEU A 20 -11.54 -11.95 -6.21
N LYS A 21 -12.55 -12.58 -5.59
CA LYS A 21 -13.91 -12.06 -5.55
C LYS A 21 -13.91 -10.69 -4.87
N LYS A 22 -14.34 -9.67 -5.62
CA LYS A 22 -14.42 -8.29 -5.14
C LYS A 22 -15.76 -8.03 -4.46
N HIS A 23 -15.67 -7.53 -3.23
CA HIS A 23 -16.79 -7.00 -2.45
C HIS A 23 -16.88 -5.47 -2.53
N LEU A 24 -15.85 -4.85 -3.12
CA LEU A 24 -15.81 -3.45 -3.49
C LEU A 24 -16.41 -3.27 -4.88
N HIS A 25 -17.18 -2.20 -5.05
CA HIS A 25 -17.60 -1.75 -6.37
C HIS A 25 -16.37 -1.34 -7.21
N ILE A 26 -16.48 -1.37 -8.54
CA ILE A 26 -15.37 -1.02 -9.43
C ILE A 26 -14.89 0.43 -9.21
N LEU A 27 -15.82 1.35 -8.97
CA LEU A 27 -15.51 2.76 -8.68
C LEU A 27 -14.75 2.92 -7.35
N GLU A 28 -15.16 2.17 -6.32
CA GLU A 28 -14.47 2.15 -5.03
C GLU A 28 -13.04 1.62 -5.21
N THR A 29 -12.89 0.55 -5.98
CA THR A 29 -11.58 -0.04 -6.29
C THR A 29 -10.65 0.99 -6.93
N LEU A 30 -11.11 1.70 -7.97
CA LEU A 30 -10.34 2.72 -8.66
C LEU A 30 -9.93 3.88 -7.73
N ILE A 31 -10.89 4.43 -6.99
CA ILE A 31 -10.64 5.60 -6.13
C ILE A 31 -9.71 5.22 -4.97
N TYR A 32 -9.91 4.07 -4.34
CA TYR A 32 -9.05 3.63 -3.24
C TYR A 32 -7.65 3.28 -3.74
N TRP A 33 -7.52 2.78 -4.98
CA TRP A 33 -6.23 2.57 -5.61
C TRP A 33 -5.49 3.90 -5.81
N MET A 34 -6.17 4.91 -6.35
CA MET A 34 -5.60 6.25 -6.54
C MET A 34 -5.20 6.88 -5.21
N LEU A 35 -6.07 6.82 -4.20
CA LEU A 35 -5.79 7.35 -2.87
C LEU A 35 -4.59 6.65 -2.22
N SER A 36 -4.53 5.32 -2.32
CA SER A 36 -3.40 4.53 -1.81
C SER A 36 -2.09 4.90 -2.50
N SER A 37 -2.12 5.04 -3.82
CA SER A 37 -0.97 5.48 -4.62
C SER A 37 -0.51 6.88 -4.20
N TYR A 38 -1.46 7.79 -4.01
CA TYR A 38 -1.18 9.16 -3.57
C TYR A 38 -0.53 9.19 -2.18
N LEU A 39 -1.07 8.44 -1.21
CA LEU A 39 -0.51 8.39 0.15
C LEU A 39 0.94 7.94 0.14
N PHE A 40 1.23 6.83 -0.54
CA PHE A 40 2.59 6.27 -0.56
C PHE A 40 3.55 7.10 -1.42
N GLN A 41 3.09 7.65 -2.55
CA GLN A 41 3.91 8.52 -3.38
C GLN A 41 4.32 9.80 -2.64
N ASN A 42 3.38 10.47 -1.96
CA ASN A 42 3.69 11.67 -1.19
C ASN A 42 4.59 11.36 0.01
N PHE A 43 4.35 10.25 0.71
CA PHE A 43 5.23 9.83 1.80
C PHE A 43 6.65 9.55 1.32
N SER A 44 6.80 8.79 0.23
CA SER A 44 8.10 8.53 -0.37
C SER A 44 8.79 9.82 -0.82
N ALA A 45 8.05 10.77 -1.39
CA ALA A 45 8.59 12.07 -1.82
C ALA A 45 9.03 12.92 -0.63
N LEU A 46 8.24 13.01 0.44
CA LEU A 46 8.60 13.72 1.67
C LEU A 46 9.89 13.15 2.28
N CYS A 47 9.98 11.82 2.36
CA CYS A 47 11.13 11.16 2.99
C CYS A 47 12.40 11.23 2.12
N TYR A 48 12.25 11.24 0.79
CA TYR A 48 13.36 11.38 -0.16
C TYR A 48 13.84 12.85 -0.29
N MET A 49 12.93 13.78 -0.59
CA MET A 49 13.27 15.17 -0.92
C MET A 49 13.48 16.05 0.32
N ASN A 50 12.63 15.90 1.34
CA ASN A 50 12.61 16.84 2.47
C ASN A 50 13.43 16.32 3.66
N PHE A 51 13.12 15.11 4.13
CA PHE A 51 13.76 14.56 5.33
C PHE A 51 15.09 13.86 5.03
N LYS A 52 15.37 13.51 3.77
CA LYS A 52 16.56 12.75 3.34
C LYS A 52 16.76 11.45 4.15
N THR A 53 15.66 10.88 4.61
CA THR A 53 15.64 9.64 5.39
C THR A 53 15.57 8.40 4.51
N LEU A 54 15.22 8.60 3.23
CA LEU A 54 15.22 7.60 2.17
C LEU A 54 16.17 8.02 1.05
N ILE A 55 16.93 7.05 0.53
CA ILE A 55 17.66 7.17 -0.74
C ILE A 55 17.12 6.14 -1.71
N ILE A 56 16.85 6.59 -2.93
CA ILE A 56 16.57 5.74 -4.07
C ILE A 56 17.84 5.80 -4.93
N PRO A 57 18.51 4.67 -5.20
CA PRO A 57 19.70 4.69 -6.05
C PRO A 57 19.36 5.18 -7.46
N GLU A 58 20.21 6.04 -8.04
CA GLU A 58 20.04 6.64 -9.39
C GLU A 58 20.21 5.64 -10.55
N GLN A 59 20.19 4.34 -10.25
CA GLN A 59 20.22 3.30 -11.27
C GLN A 59 18.79 2.94 -11.69
N LEU A 60 18.53 3.08 -12.98
CA LEU A 60 17.21 2.89 -13.62
C LEU A 60 16.43 1.67 -13.12
N SER A 61 17.10 0.53 -12.90
CA SER A 61 16.44 -0.69 -12.43
C SER A 61 15.80 -0.55 -11.05
N TYR A 62 16.41 0.21 -10.14
CA TYR A 62 15.87 0.46 -8.80
C TYR A 62 14.74 1.48 -8.85
N GLU A 63 14.90 2.55 -9.63
CA GLU A 63 13.85 3.56 -9.81
C GLU A 63 12.57 2.95 -10.40
N PHE A 64 12.68 2.13 -11.45
CA PHE A 64 11.53 1.46 -12.04
C PHE A 64 10.90 0.43 -11.08
N ALA A 65 11.71 -0.29 -10.30
CA ALA A 65 11.18 -1.21 -9.28
C ALA A 65 10.39 -0.45 -8.22
N HIS A 66 10.93 0.67 -7.72
CA HIS A 66 10.24 1.53 -6.77
C HIS A 66 8.97 2.15 -7.37
N PHE A 67 9.04 2.64 -8.59
CA PHE A 67 7.88 3.17 -9.32
C PHE A 67 6.75 2.14 -9.46
N LEU A 68 7.07 0.90 -9.88
CA LEU A 68 6.09 -0.19 -9.94
C LEU A 68 5.47 -0.48 -8.58
N ASN A 69 6.30 -0.53 -7.53
CA ASN A 69 5.79 -0.78 -6.18
C ASN A 69 4.83 0.31 -5.72
N ARG A 70 5.14 1.57 -6.01
CA ARG A 70 4.31 2.73 -5.64
C ARG A 70 2.95 2.74 -6.32
N ILE A 71 2.88 2.34 -7.59
CA ILE A 71 1.66 2.43 -8.40
C ILE A 71 0.83 1.15 -8.32
N LEU A 72 1.47 0.00 -8.13
CA LEU A 72 0.80 -1.29 -8.21
C LEU A 72 0.87 -2.05 -6.90
N LEU A 73 2.07 -2.38 -6.40
CA LEU A 73 2.22 -3.28 -5.25
C LEU A 73 1.49 -2.78 -4.00
N PHE A 74 1.87 -1.59 -3.50
CA PHE A 74 1.29 -1.06 -2.26
C PHE A 74 -0.20 -0.74 -2.42
N PRO A 75 -0.65 -0.06 -3.50
CA PRO A 75 -2.07 0.16 -3.74
C PRO A 75 -2.89 -1.13 -3.82
N ALA A 76 -2.38 -2.18 -4.48
CA ALA A 76 -3.07 -3.46 -4.55
C ALA A 76 -3.31 -4.07 -3.17
N PHE A 77 -2.29 -4.10 -2.30
CA PHE A 77 -2.43 -4.61 -0.94
C PHE A 77 -3.37 -3.74 -0.09
N MET A 78 -3.32 -2.43 -0.23
CA MET A 78 -4.20 -1.50 0.49
C MET A 78 -5.67 -1.64 0.07
N VAL A 79 -5.95 -1.86 -1.22
CA VAL A 79 -7.31 -2.16 -1.70
C VAL A 79 -7.75 -3.56 -1.29
N LEU A 80 -6.85 -4.55 -1.30
CA LEU A 80 -7.15 -5.89 -0.77
C LEU A 80 -7.51 -5.85 0.71
N PHE A 81 -6.81 -5.04 1.49
CA PHE A 81 -7.13 -4.79 2.89
C PHE A 81 -8.59 -4.33 3.03
N LEU A 82 -9.01 -3.30 2.28
CA LEU A 82 -10.39 -2.80 2.34
C LEU A 82 -11.41 -3.86 1.90
N ASN A 83 -11.09 -4.61 0.84
CA ASN A 83 -11.94 -5.71 0.37
C ASN A 83 -12.21 -6.74 1.47
N TYR A 84 -11.18 -7.17 2.20
CA TYR A 84 -11.33 -8.11 3.31
C TYR A 84 -11.94 -7.47 4.55
N PHE A 85 -11.61 -6.21 4.83
CA PHE A 85 -12.09 -5.47 6.00
C PHE A 85 -13.61 -5.35 6.02
N LEU A 86 -14.22 -5.19 4.85
CA LEU A 86 -15.67 -5.09 4.67
C LEU A 86 -16.42 -6.38 5.03
N ILE A 87 -15.81 -7.54 4.83
CA ILE A 87 -16.46 -8.84 5.06
C ILE A 87 -16.39 -9.22 6.54
N GLN A 88 -15.46 -8.63 7.31
CA GLN A 88 -15.30 -8.96 8.72
C GLN A 88 -16.46 -8.41 9.56
N LYS A 89 -17.16 -9.31 10.25
CA LYS A 89 -18.31 -8.96 11.11
C LYS A 89 -17.91 -8.43 12.49
N THR A 90 -16.79 -8.89 13.04
CA THR A 90 -16.39 -8.61 14.43
C THR A 90 -15.23 -7.62 14.51
N TYR A 91 -15.23 -6.73 15.50
CA TYR A 91 -14.14 -5.80 15.77
C TYR A 91 -12.79 -6.49 15.98
N LYS A 92 -12.75 -7.63 16.70
CA LYS A 92 -11.51 -8.41 16.90
C LYS A 92 -10.86 -8.83 15.57
N ARG A 93 -11.64 -9.38 14.64
CA ARG A 93 -11.14 -9.77 13.30
C ARG A 93 -10.69 -8.57 12.47
N LYS A 94 -11.39 -7.44 12.57
CA LYS A 94 -10.96 -6.18 11.91
C LYS A 94 -9.62 -5.70 12.44
N LEU A 95 -9.41 -5.73 13.76
CA LEU A 95 -8.15 -5.35 14.38
C LEU A 95 -7.01 -6.29 13.96
N LEU A 96 -7.24 -7.61 14.00
CA LEU A 96 -6.25 -8.59 13.53
C LEU A 96 -5.90 -8.39 12.04
N LEU A 97 -6.89 -8.06 11.20
CA LEU A 97 -6.66 -7.77 9.79
C LEU A 97 -5.80 -6.51 9.60
N ILE A 98 -6.04 -5.45 10.37
CA ILE A 98 -5.21 -4.24 10.34
C ILE A 98 -3.76 -4.60 10.70
N ILE A 99 -3.54 -5.32 11.81
CA ILE A 99 -2.20 -5.73 12.23
C ILE A 99 -1.53 -6.57 11.14
N PHE A 100 -2.24 -7.55 10.57
CA PHE A 100 -1.73 -8.40 9.50
C PHE A 100 -1.28 -7.60 8.27
N PHE A 101 -2.10 -6.66 7.80
CA PHE A 101 -1.73 -5.84 6.64
C PHE A 101 -0.63 -4.83 6.94
N ILE A 102 -0.54 -4.31 8.18
CA ILE A 102 0.60 -3.50 8.61
C ILE A 102 1.91 -4.31 8.52
N LEU A 103 1.89 -5.57 8.99
CA LEU A 103 3.06 -6.45 8.91
C LEU A 103 3.43 -6.78 7.47
N ILE A 104 2.46 -7.03 6.59
CA ILE A 104 2.72 -7.26 5.16
C ILE A 104 3.33 -6.01 4.51
N LEU A 105 2.70 -4.84 4.67
CA LEU A 105 3.15 -3.60 4.03
C LEU A 105 4.52 -3.17 4.54
N GLY A 106 4.75 -3.24 5.86
CA GLY A 106 6.05 -3.03 6.46
C GLY A 106 7.09 -4.06 6.00
N GLY A 107 6.70 -5.33 5.87
CA GLY A 107 7.56 -6.37 5.32
C GLY A 107 7.99 -6.08 3.88
N LEU A 108 7.07 -5.63 3.03
CA LEU A 108 7.38 -5.24 1.63
C LEU A 108 8.30 -4.02 1.55
N GLU A 109 8.11 -3.05 2.44
CA GLU A 109 9.01 -1.90 2.59
C GLU A 109 10.43 -2.34 2.99
N TRP A 110 10.55 -3.22 3.99
CA TRP A 110 11.84 -3.78 4.43
C TRP A 110 12.49 -4.70 3.39
N LEU A 111 11.69 -5.38 2.56
CA LEU A 111 12.21 -6.07 1.38
C LEU A 111 12.81 -5.07 0.39
N GLY A 112 12.16 -3.92 0.17
CA GLY A 112 12.74 -2.80 -0.60
C GLY A 112 14.07 -2.31 -0.03
N HIS A 113 14.17 -2.27 1.30
CA HIS A 113 15.40 -1.90 1.99
C HIS A 113 16.53 -2.90 1.83
N THR A 114 16.27 -4.15 2.13
CA THR A 114 17.28 -5.23 2.04
C THR A 114 17.74 -5.49 0.62
N THR A 115 16.89 -5.25 -0.38
CA THR A 115 17.25 -5.36 -1.80
C THR A 115 17.93 -4.10 -2.36
N GLY A 116 18.05 -3.02 -1.57
CA GLY A 116 18.66 -1.76 -1.99
C GLY A 116 17.78 -0.89 -2.89
N VAL A 117 16.53 -1.28 -3.18
CA VAL A 117 15.57 -0.46 -3.93
C VAL A 117 15.21 0.83 -3.18
N LEU A 118 15.20 0.77 -1.86
CA LEU A 118 14.82 1.88 -0.98
C LEU A 118 15.68 1.87 0.28
N ILE A 119 16.73 2.70 0.31
CA ILE A 119 17.71 2.69 1.39
C ILE A 119 17.27 3.64 2.51
N HIS A 120 17.12 3.10 3.71
CA HIS A 120 16.83 3.84 4.93
C HIS A 120 18.14 4.21 5.62
N ILE A 121 18.42 5.50 5.82
CA ILE A 121 19.67 5.94 6.49
C ILE A 121 19.46 6.16 7.99
N ASN A 122 18.41 6.91 8.36
CA ASN A 122 18.12 7.29 9.75
C ASN A 122 16.69 6.89 10.14
N TRP A 123 16.24 5.75 9.62
CA TRP A 123 14.86 5.32 9.77
C TRP A 123 14.67 4.49 11.04
N LYS A 124 13.72 4.90 11.87
CA LYS A 124 13.28 4.07 12.99
C LYS A 124 12.19 3.12 12.49
N ILE A 125 12.31 1.82 12.77
CA ILE A 125 11.35 0.81 12.31
C ILE A 125 9.89 1.12 12.68
N TRP A 126 9.67 1.79 13.82
CA TRP A 126 8.37 2.25 14.27
C TRP A 126 7.71 3.28 13.36
N TRP A 127 8.47 4.03 12.57
CA TRP A 127 7.93 4.98 11.59
C TRP A 127 7.19 4.27 10.46
N SER A 128 7.71 3.14 9.98
CA SER A 128 7.02 2.27 9.01
C SER A 128 5.66 1.82 9.58
N PHE A 129 5.65 1.26 10.79
CA PHE A 129 4.41 0.81 11.44
C PHE A 129 3.40 1.95 11.62
N THR A 130 3.88 3.14 11.99
CA THR A 130 3.04 4.33 12.18
C THR A 130 2.44 4.80 10.86
N PHE A 131 3.26 4.87 9.81
CA PHE A 131 2.82 5.26 8.48
C PHE A 131 1.78 4.30 7.91
N TRP A 132 2.02 2.99 8.00
CA TRP A 132 1.06 1.99 7.51
C TRP A 132 -0.24 2.00 8.30
N LEU A 133 -0.17 2.11 9.64
CA LEU A 133 -1.35 2.24 10.47
C LEU A 133 -2.19 3.46 10.06
N LEU A 134 -1.56 4.65 9.98
CA LEU A 134 -2.25 5.88 9.57
C LEU A 134 -2.85 5.76 8.18
N SER A 135 -2.11 5.20 7.23
CA SER A 135 -2.57 5.04 5.85
C SER A 135 -3.79 4.12 5.76
N LEU A 136 -3.81 3.00 6.50
CA LEU A 136 -4.97 2.11 6.56
C LEU A 136 -6.16 2.79 7.26
N LEU A 137 -5.93 3.54 8.34
CA LEU A 137 -6.99 4.28 9.02
C LEU A 137 -7.61 5.36 8.13
N ILE A 138 -6.78 6.09 7.37
CA ILE A 138 -7.25 7.08 6.38
C ILE A 138 -8.11 6.39 5.32
N LEU A 139 -7.67 5.24 4.80
CA LEU A 139 -8.46 4.47 3.84
C LEU A 139 -9.80 3.98 4.40
N ILE A 140 -9.85 3.50 5.64
CA ILE A 140 -11.11 3.09 6.28
C ILE A 140 -12.04 4.30 6.43
N GLY A 141 -11.51 5.42 6.91
CA GLY A 141 -12.26 6.67 7.06
C GLY A 141 -12.82 7.15 5.72
N PHE A 142 -11.97 7.19 4.70
CA PHE A 142 -12.35 7.58 3.34
C PHE A 142 -13.36 6.60 2.72
N MET A 143 -13.19 5.29 2.94
CA MET A 143 -14.14 4.29 2.48
C MET A 143 -15.53 4.52 3.08
N ASN A 144 -15.61 4.73 4.39
CA ASN A 144 -16.87 5.00 5.08
C ASN A 144 -17.52 6.30 4.59
N PHE A 145 -16.74 7.35 4.35
CA PHE A 145 -17.22 8.61 3.79
C PHE A 145 -17.72 8.45 2.35
N PHE A 146 -16.92 7.81 1.50
CA PHE A 146 -17.24 7.61 0.09
C PHE A 146 -18.50 6.76 -0.09
N ARG A 147 -18.64 5.67 0.67
CA ARG A 147 -19.86 4.85 0.67
C ARG A 147 -21.09 5.62 1.12
N LYS A 148 -20.97 6.48 2.14
CA LYS A 148 -22.07 7.34 2.59
C LYS A 148 -22.56 8.28 1.49
N ILE A 149 -21.69 8.69 0.55
CA ILE A 149 -22.05 9.51 -0.60
C ILE A 149 -22.59 8.65 -1.73
N LEU A 150 -21.91 7.56 -2.06
CA LEU A 150 -22.24 6.68 -3.19
C LEU A 150 -23.61 6.02 -3.02
N TYR A 151 -23.96 5.63 -1.79
CA TYR A 151 -25.25 5.05 -1.45
C TYR A 151 -26.23 6.07 -0.87
N ARG A 152 -25.94 7.37 -0.98
CA ARG A 152 -26.86 8.42 -0.55
C ARG A 152 -28.01 8.50 -1.55
N GLY A 153 -29.13 7.86 -1.24
CA GLY A 153 -30.33 7.85 -2.09
C GLY A 153 -30.75 6.49 -2.63
N VAL A 154 -30.06 5.41 -2.22
CA VAL A 154 -30.54 4.01 -2.34
C VAL A 154 -31.02 3.56 -0.97
#